data_AF-A0A969H803-F1
#
_entry.id   AF-A0A969H803-F1
#
_cell.length_a   1.000
_cell.length_b   1.000
_cell.length_c   1.000
_cell.angle_alpha   90.00
_cell.angle_beta   90.00
_cell.angle_gamma   90.00
#
_symmetry.space_group_name_H-M   'P 1'
#
loop_
_entity.id
_entity.type
_entity.pdbx_description
1 polymer ?
#
loop_
_entity_poly.entity_id
_entity_poly.type
_entity_poly.pdbx_seq_one_letter_code
_entity_poly.pdbx_strand_id
1 'polypeptide(L)'
;MTEKRIAILIFLTLLFCYGYFFPRWAEWNQNSRMDLTLALVEQGTIRIDDYYENTGDYAVYDGHIYTDKAPGTSLLGTPTYFVFRLLSDTPPVRAILQRMSSSQALSNTFNEEGTGLLEQKVYFAAALYATTFVTIALPSALLGVLLFGFLGRLIQPVAPRVMLVLAYGLATVVFPYSTVFYGHQPAAVMLFGAFYLLYRIRLREMSQEWLWAVGGLLGLAVLTEFPALFPLILLSLYAFWLLDKKWQIIKIGLGGLPFALILGWYNFSAFGSPFASSYKYLGRFPEISNTGFLGFSQPSWDAVWGVTFSPYRGLFFCRPFYCWRCPVFGIF
;
A
#
# COMPACT_ATOMS: atom_id res chain seq x y z
N MET A 1 2.56 26.89 -20.24
CA MET A 1 1.47 26.00 -19.75
C MET A 1 1.18 26.34 -18.29
N THR A 2 -0.08 26.51 -17.88
CA THR A 2 -0.42 26.81 -16.47
C THR A 2 -0.06 25.65 -15.55
N GLU A 3 0.33 25.90 -14.30
CA GLU A 3 0.63 24.84 -13.31
C GLU A 3 -0.50 23.80 -13.17
N LYS A 4 -1.77 24.23 -13.23
CA LYS A 4 -2.92 23.33 -13.22
C LYS A 4 -2.91 22.31 -14.36
N ARG A 5 -2.55 22.73 -15.58
CA ARG A 5 -2.46 21.84 -16.75
C ARG A 5 -1.30 20.86 -16.58
N ILE A 6 -0.18 21.30 -16.02
CA ILE A 6 0.96 20.42 -15.72
C ILE A 6 0.58 19.36 -14.69
N ALA A 7 -0.10 19.75 -13.61
CA ALA A 7 -0.59 18.81 -12.59
C ALA A 7 -1.52 17.75 -13.18
N ILE A 8 -2.45 18.15 -14.07
CA ILE A 8 -3.33 17.21 -14.77
C ILE A 8 -2.53 16.25 -15.66
N LEU A 9 -1.55 16.74 -16.41
CA LEU A 9 -0.71 15.87 -17.24
C LEU A 9 0.12 14.90 -16.41
N ILE A 10 0.70 15.33 -15.28
CA ILE A 10 1.40 14.45 -14.34
C ILE A 10 0.44 13.35 -13.86
N PHE A 11 -0.76 13.74 -13.39
CA PHE A 11 -1.76 12.80 -12.92
C PHE A 11 -2.13 11.77 -13.98
N LEU A 12 -2.48 12.22 -15.19
CA LEU A 12 -2.90 11.33 -16.28
C LEU A 12 -1.76 10.42 -16.73
N THR A 13 -0.53 10.93 -16.83
CA THR A 13 0.64 10.12 -17.18
C THR A 13 0.90 9.04 -16.14
N LEU A 14 0.94 9.40 -14.85
CA LEU A 14 1.17 8.44 -13.78
C LEU A 14 0.03 7.42 -13.70
N LEU A 15 -1.23 7.88 -13.75
CA LEU A 15 -2.40 6.99 -13.70
C LEU A 15 -2.43 6.03 -14.89
N PHE A 16 -2.12 6.51 -16.10
CA PHE A 16 -2.01 5.65 -17.27
C PHE A 16 -0.91 4.60 -17.08
N CYS A 17 0.29 5.00 -16.65
CA CYS A 17 1.38 4.06 -16.40
C CYS A 17 1.03 3.06 -15.29
N TYR A 18 0.41 3.49 -14.19
CA TYR A 18 0.05 2.59 -13.09
C TYR A 18 -1.12 1.66 -13.42
N GLY A 19 -2.07 2.12 -14.24
CA GLY A 19 -3.23 1.33 -14.68
C GLY A 19 -2.95 0.40 -15.86
N TYR A 20 -1.91 0.66 -16.65
CA TYR A 20 -1.56 -0.16 -17.81
C TYR A 20 -0.97 -1.52 -17.43
N PHE A 21 -0.18 -1.57 -16.36
CA PHE A 21 0.44 -2.82 -15.89
C PHE A 21 -0.46 -3.51 -14.89
N PHE A 22 -0.94 -4.71 -15.25
CA PHE A 22 -1.82 -5.49 -14.42
C PHE A 22 -1.09 -6.06 -13.19
N PRO A 23 -1.77 -6.15 -12.03
CA PRO A 23 -1.25 -6.87 -10.88
C PRO A 23 -0.94 -8.33 -11.26
N ARG A 24 0.19 -8.84 -10.79
CA ARG A 24 0.56 -10.25 -11.01
C ARG A 24 -0.38 -11.17 -10.23
N TRP A 25 -1.32 -11.83 -10.90
CA TRP A 25 -2.32 -12.70 -10.28
C TRP A 25 -1.81 -13.86 -9.40
N ALA A 26 -0.53 -14.22 -9.50
CA ALA A 26 0.11 -15.34 -8.81
C ALA A 26 1.18 -14.78 -7.87
N GLU A 27 0.76 -13.93 -6.94
CA GLU A 27 1.63 -13.28 -5.97
C GLU A 27 0.94 -13.35 -4.60
N TRP A 28 1.59 -14.03 -3.65
CA TRP A 28 0.98 -14.42 -2.38
C TRP A 28 0.61 -13.21 -1.51
N ASN A 29 1.45 -12.18 -1.51
CA ASN A 29 1.30 -11.05 -0.63
C ASN A 29 0.02 -10.25 -0.94
N GLN A 30 -0.25 -9.96 -2.21
CA GLN A 30 -1.49 -9.28 -2.61
C GLN A 30 -2.69 -10.20 -2.58
N ASN A 31 -2.53 -11.48 -2.92
CA ASN A 31 -3.63 -12.43 -2.89
C ASN A 31 -4.16 -12.60 -1.47
N SER A 32 -3.29 -12.69 -0.47
CA SER A 32 -3.70 -12.71 0.96
C SER A 32 -4.59 -11.53 1.36
N ARG A 33 -4.29 -10.33 0.86
CA ARG A 33 -5.12 -9.14 1.10
C ARG A 33 -6.43 -9.16 0.31
N MET A 34 -6.38 -9.66 -0.92
CA MET A 34 -7.57 -9.80 -1.75
C MET A 34 -8.52 -10.84 -1.16
N ASP A 35 -8.01 -11.97 -0.67
CA ASP A 35 -8.77 -13.04 -0.03
C ASP A 35 -9.55 -12.51 1.18
N LEU A 36 -8.93 -11.67 2.03
CA LEU A 36 -9.66 -10.99 3.10
C LEU A 36 -10.75 -10.05 2.56
N THR A 37 -10.49 -9.36 1.45
CA THR A 37 -11.49 -8.48 0.81
C THR A 37 -12.69 -9.28 0.30
N LEU A 38 -12.43 -10.45 -0.32
CA LEU A 38 -13.45 -11.38 -0.78
C LEU A 38 -14.27 -11.91 0.39
N ALA A 39 -13.62 -12.44 1.44
CA ALA A 39 -14.28 -12.98 2.63
C ALA A 39 -15.20 -11.96 3.31
N LEU A 40 -14.76 -10.70 3.42
CA LEU A 40 -15.57 -9.63 4.01
C LEU A 40 -16.86 -9.36 3.22
N VAL A 41 -16.79 -9.40 1.89
CA VAL A 41 -17.93 -9.07 1.01
C VAL A 41 -18.83 -10.26 0.72
N GLU A 42 -18.24 -11.43 0.48
CA GLU A 42 -18.97 -12.64 0.07
C GLU A 42 -19.55 -13.40 1.26
N GLN A 43 -18.85 -13.40 2.40
CA GLN A 43 -19.17 -14.26 3.53
C GLN A 43 -19.40 -13.48 4.83
N GLY A 44 -19.11 -12.18 4.86
CA GLY A 44 -19.23 -11.36 6.07
C GLY A 44 -18.29 -11.80 7.19
N THR A 45 -17.14 -12.40 6.84
CA THR A 45 -16.17 -12.96 7.78
C THR A 45 -14.77 -12.40 7.52
N ILE A 46 -13.91 -12.45 8.55
CA ILE A 46 -12.49 -12.09 8.46
C ILE A 46 -11.58 -13.32 8.19
N ARG A 47 -12.19 -14.51 8.16
CA ARG A 47 -11.51 -15.78 7.87
C ARG A 47 -11.39 -15.95 6.37
N ILE A 48 -10.26 -16.45 5.90
CA ILE A 48 -10.02 -16.72 4.47
C ILE A 48 -9.98 -18.22 4.16
N ASP A 49 -10.67 -19.02 4.97
CA ASP A 49 -10.70 -20.49 4.90
C ASP A 49 -11.05 -21.03 3.50
N ASP A 50 -11.94 -20.35 2.77
CA ASP A 50 -12.37 -20.76 1.43
C ASP A 50 -11.53 -20.15 0.28
N TYR A 51 -10.59 -19.25 0.60
CA TYR A 51 -9.83 -18.47 -0.37
C TYR A 51 -8.31 -18.67 -0.28
N TYR A 52 -7.79 -19.23 0.82
CA TYR A 52 -6.36 -19.26 1.11
C TYR A 52 -5.51 -20.01 0.07
N GLU A 53 -6.09 -20.88 -0.76
CA GLU A 53 -5.36 -21.56 -1.85
C GLU A 53 -4.75 -20.58 -2.87
N ASN A 54 -5.25 -19.33 -2.90
CA ASN A 54 -4.67 -18.26 -3.71
C ASN A 54 -3.31 -17.76 -3.19
N THR A 55 -2.93 -18.10 -1.96
CA THR A 55 -1.76 -17.54 -1.29
C THR A 55 -0.95 -18.53 -0.43
N GLY A 56 0.36 -18.33 -0.40
CA GLY A 56 1.25 -18.94 0.60
C GLY A 56 1.48 -18.06 1.83
N ASP A 57 0.96 -16.83 1.83
CA ASP A 57 1.10 -15.81 2.86
C ASP A 57 -0.19 -15.77 3.69
N TYR A 58 -0.27 -16.57 4.74
CA TYR A 58 -1.43 -16.64 5.63
C TYR A 58 -1.03 -16.94 7.07
N ALA A 59 -1.93 -16.60 7.99
CA ALA A 59 -1.83 -16.90 9.40
C ALA A 59 -2.82 -18.02 9.78
N VAL A 60 -2.42 -18.92 10.68
CA VAL A 60 -3.26 -20.01 11.19
C VAL A 60 -3.46 -19.85 12.69
N TYR A 61 -4.72 -19.74 13.11
CA TYR A 61 -5.07 -19.62 14.53
C TYR A 61 -6.40 -20.33 14.79
N ASP A 62 -6.42 -21.17 15.84
CA ASP A 62 -7.61 -21.90 16.29
C ASP A 62 -8.34 -22.66 15.17
N GLY A 63 -7.58 -23.35 14.31
CA GLY A 63 -8.12 -24.12 13.19
C GLY A 63 -8.62 -23.31 11.99
N HIS A 64 -8.51 -21.98 12.04
CA HIS A 64 -8.91 -21.07 10.96
C HIS A 64 -7.72 -20.36 10.33
N ILE A 65 -7.91 -19.90 9.09
CA ILE A 65 -6.92 -19.23 8.27
C ILE A 65 -7.32 -17.75 8.13
N TYR A 66 -6.34 -16.87 8.29
CA TYR A 66 -6.47 -15.42 8.23
C TYR A 66 -5.39 -14.84 7.31
N THR A 67 -5.61 -13.62 6.82
CA THR A 67 -4.49 -12.90 6.20
C THR A 67 -3.40 -12.64 7.24
N ASP A 68 -2.14 -12.82 6.83
CA ASP A 68 -0.99 -12.47 7.66
C ASP A 68 -0.62 -10.98 7.59
N LYS A 69 -1.36 -10.19 6.80
CA LYS A 69 -1.08 -8.77 6.53
C LYS A 69 -1.94 -7.84 7.38
N ALA A 70 -1.55 -6.56 7.40
CA ALA A 70 -2.37 -5.52 8.00
C ALA A 70 -3.71 -5.39 7.24
N PRO A 71 -4.85 -5.31 7.94
CA PRO A 71 -6.18 -5.41 7.33
C PRO A 71 -6.59 -4.18 6.52
N GLY A 72 -5.92 -3.03 6.70
CA GLY A 72 -6.34 -1.75 6.14
C GLY A 72 -6.42 -1.73 4.61
N THR A 73 -5.49 -2.41 3.91
CA THR A 73 -5.56 -2.48 2.44
C THR A 73 -6.81 -3.23 1.98
N SER A 74 -7.14 -4.34 2.64
CA SER A 74 -8.33 -5.14 2.35
C SER A 74 -9.63 -4.39 2.69
N LEU A 75 -9.64 -3.67 3.81
CA LEU A 75 -10.76 -2.81 4.20
C LEU A 75 -11.00 -1.68 3.19
N LEU A 76 -9.93 -1.06 2.67
CA LEU A 76 -10.03 -0.06 1.60
C LEU A 76 -10.50 -0.68 0.27
N GLY A 77 -10.15 -1.94 0.02
CA GLY A 77 -10.61 -2.69 -1.15
C GLY A 77 -12.08 -3.11 -1.09
N THR A 78 -12.65 -3.25 0.11
CA THR A 78 -13.99 -3.80 0.34
C THR A 78 -15.09 -3.04 -0.42
N PRO A 79 -15.19 -1.68 -0.34
CA PRO A 79 -16.19 -0.95 -1.11
C PRO A 79 -16.01 -1.09 -2.62
N THR A 80 -14.76 -1.06 -3.10
CA THR A 80 -14.46 -1.20 -4.52
C THR A 80 -14.84 -2.57 -5.04
N TYR A 81 -14.50 -3.64 -4.31
CA TYR A 81 -14.85 -5.00 -4.67
C TYR A 81 -16.37 -5.21 -4.65
N PHE A 82 -17.06 -4.67 -3.63
CA PHE A 82 -18.52 -4.72 -3.58
C PHE A 82 -19.17 -4.09 -4.82
N VAL A 83 -18.71 -2.89 -5.23
CA VAL A 83 -19.19 -2.26 -6.47
C VAL A 83 -18.85 -3.09 -7.70
N PHE A 84 -17.63 -3.63 -7.78
CA PHE A 84 -17.23 -4.51 -8.87
C PHE A 84 -18.15 -5.74 -8.98
N ARG A 85 -18.47 -6.39 -7.85
CA ARG A 85 -19.39 -7.52 -7.76
C ARG A 85 -20.79 -7.17 -8.28
N LEU A 86 -21.33 -6.01 -7.89
CA LEU A 86 -22.64 -5.57 -8.41
C LEU A 86 -22.62 -5.34 -9.93
N LEU A 87 -21.50 -4.85 -10.46
CA LEU A 87 -21.35 -4.58 -11.89
C LEU A 87 -21.04 -5.85 -12.69
N SER A 88 -20.33 -6.83 -12.13
CA SER A 88 -19.94 -8.06 -12.81
C SER A 88 -21.13 -8.93 -13.20
N ASP A 89 -22.25 -8.81 -12.48
CA ASP A 89 -23.51 -9.47 -12.80
C ASP A 89 -24.29 -8.83 -13.96
N THR A 90 -23.91 -7.62 -14.38
CA THR A 90 -24.58 -6.97 -15.49
C THR A 90 -24.24 -7.66 -16.82
N PRO A 91 -25.20 -7.79 -17.76
CA PRO A 91 -24.96 -8.40 -19.06
C PRO A 91 -23.71 -7.90 -19.82
N PRO A 92 -23.41 -6.57 -19.87
CA PRO A 92 -22.22 -6.10 -20.58
C PRO A 92 -20.92 -6.55 -19.93
N VAL A 93 -20.82 -6.52 -18.59
CA VAL A 93 -19.59 -6.92 -17.90
C VAL A 93 -19.41 -8.44 -17.94
N ARG A 94 -20.50 -9.20 -17.75
CA ARG A 94 -20.48 -10.65 -17.89
C ARG A 94 -20.01 -11.10 -19.27
N ALA A 95 -20.49 -10.45 -20.33
CA ALA A 95 -20.04 -10.73 -21.70
C ALA A 95 -18.54 -10.46 -21.89
N ILE A 96 -18.01 -9.40 -21.27
CA ILE A 96 -16.57 -9.10 -21.29
C ILE A 96 -15.78 -10.19 -20.56
N LEU A 97 -16.19 -10.55 -19.33
CA LEU A 97 -15.52 -11.59 -18.54
C LEU A 97 -15.52 -12.94 -19.25
N GLN A 98 -16.66 -13.33 -19.84
CA GLN A 98 -16.77 -14.57 -20.63
C GLN A 98 -15.88 -14.54 -21.88
N ARG A 99 -15.82 -13.40 -22.58
CA ARG A 99 -14.93 -13.24 -23.73
C ARG A 99 -13.45 -13.33 -23.33
N MET A 100 -13.10 -12.81 -22.15
CA MET A 100 -11.74 -12.91 -21.62
C MET A 100 -11.41 -14.36 -21.22
N SER A 101 -12.33 -15.10 -20.60
CA SER A 101 -12.12 -16.50 -20.23
C SER A 101 -12.05 -17.43 -21.45
N SER A 102 -12.70 -17.09 -22.56
CA SER A 102 -12.64 -17.86 -23.81
C SER A 102 -11.49 -17.44 -24.74
N SER A 103 -10.59 -16.56 -24.31
CA SER A 103 -9.51 -16.04 -25.15
C SER A 103 -8.34 -17.02 -25.29
N GLN A 104 -8.04 -17.41 -26.53
CA GLN A 104 -6.91 -18.28 -26.86
C GLN A 104 -5.54 -17.66 -26.48
N ALA A 105 -5.44 -16.33 -26.47
CA ALA A 105 -4.22 -15.65 -26.06
C ALA A 105 -3.95 -15.83 -24.56
N LEU A 106 -5.01 -15.92 -23.75
CA LEU A 106 -4.92 -16.10 -22.31
C LEU A 106 -4.62 -17.57 -21.99
N SER A 107 -5.23 -18.53 -22.72
CA SER A 107 -5.00 -19.98 -22.51
C SER A 107 -3.53 -20.38 -22.69
N ASN A 108 -2.80 -19.70 -23.57
CA ASN A 108 -1.40 -20.00 -23.89
C ASN A 108 -0.39 -19.47 -22.85
N THR A 109 -0.84 -18.71 -21.86
CA THR A 109 0.04 -18.13 -20.81
C THR A 109 0.13 -18.98 -19.54
N PHE A 110 -0.46 -20.18 -19.54
CA PHE A 110 -0.51 -21.07 -18.38
C PHE A 110 0.44 -22.27 -18.53
N ASN A 111 0.98 -22.74 -17.40
CA ASN A 111 1.72 -24.00 -17.34
C ASN A 111 0.82 -25.16 -17.77
N GLU A 112 1.38 -26.11 -18.53
CA GLU A 112 0.68 -27.32 -19.01
C GLU A 112 0.13 -28.19 -17.85
N GLU A 113 0.70 -28.08 -16.65
CA GLU A 113 0.25 -28.77 -15.43
C GLU A 113 -0.71 -27.93 -14.55
N GLY A 114 -1.08 -26.71 -14.98
CA GLY A 114 -1.98 -25.83 -14.24
C GLY A 114 -3.46 -26.18 -14.45
N THR A 115 -4.33 -25.69 -13.56
CA THR A 115 -5.80 -25.94 -13.62
C THR A 115 -6.53 -25.24 -14.79
N GLY A 116 -5.82 -24.69 -15.78
CA GLY A 116 -6.38 -23.94 -16.92
C GLY A 116 -7.08 -22.62 -16.58
N LEU A 117 -7.75 -22.04 -17.58
CA LEU A 117 -8.64 -20.87 -17.44
C LEU A 117 -9.97 -21.27 -16.80
N LEU A 118 -10.04 -21.15 -15.49
CA LEU A 118 -11.31 -21.19 -14.77
C LEU A 118 -11.93 -19.78 -14.81
N GLU A 119 -13.22 -19.67 -15.10
CA GLU A 119 -13.97 -18.40 -15.08
C GLU A 119 -13.74 -17.63 -13.76
N GLN A 120 -13.64 -18.37 -12.66
CA GLN A 120 -13.33 -17.85 -11.32
C GLN A 120 -11.96 -17.14 -11.24
N LYS A 121 -10.94 -17.62 -11.96
CA LYS A 121 -9.61 -16.97 -11.99
C LYS A 121 -9.62 -15.67 -12.77
N VAL A 122 -10.39 -15.61 -13.87
CA VAL A 122 -10.58 -14.38 -14.64
C VAL A 122 -11.36 -13.36 -13.81
N TYR A 123 -12.40 -13.81 -13.12
CA TYR A 123 -13.15 -12.98 -12.19
C TYR A 123 -12.26 -12.43 -11.07
N PHE A 124 -11.46 -13.30 -10.41
CA PHE A 124 -10.52 -12.89 -9.37
C PHE A 124 -9.51 -11.86 -9.89
N ALA A 125 -8.91 -12.09 -11.06
CA ALA A 125 -7.94 -11.17 -11.66
C ALA A 125 -8.58 -9.81 -12.00
N ALA A 126 -9.80 -9.80 -12.54
CA ALA A 126 -10.53 -8.58 -12.84
C ALA A 126 -10.91 -7.80 -11.58
N ALA A 127 -11.36 -8.52 -10.53
CA ALA A 127 -11.64 -7.95 -9.22
C ALA A 127 -10.38 -7.35 -8.59
N LEU A 128 -9.26 -8.08 -8.60
CA LEU A 128 -7.96 -7.63 -8.11
C LEU A 128 -7.46 -6.40 -8.87
N TYR A 129 -7.64 -6.37 -10.19
CA TYR A 129 -7.29 -5.19 -10.99
C TYR A 129 -8.14 -3.97 -10.60
N ALA A 130 -9.46 -4.14 -10.51
CA ALA A 130 -10.37 -3.04 -10.16
C ALA A 130 -10.06 -2.49 -8.76
N THR A 131 -9.85 -3.36 -7.77
CA THR A 131 -9.46 -2.95 -6.41
C THR A 131 -8.12 -2.24 -6.42
N THR A 132 -7.10 -2.81 -7.08
CA THR A 132 -5.77 -2.19 -7.19
C THR A 132 -5.82 -0.82 -7.84
N PHE A 133 -6.56 -0.68 -8.94
CA PHE A 133 -6.64 0.58 -9.67
C PHE A 133 -7.20 1.70 -8.79
N VAL A 134 -8.29 1.43 -8.07
CA VAL A 134 -8.99 2.43 -7.25
C VAL A 134 -8.24 2.72 -5.95
N THR A 135 -7.73 1.71 -5.25
CA THR A 135 -7.15 1.90 -3.91
C THR A 135 -5.65 2.18 -3.93
N ILE A 136 -4.95 1.81 -5.00
CA ILE A 136 -3.50 1.95 -5.11
C ILE A 136 -3.13 2.94 -6.22
N ALA A 137 -3.41 2.61 -7.48
CA ALA A 137 -2.91 3.37 -8.63
C ALA A 137 -3.41 4.82 -8.63
N LEU A 138 -4.71 5.01 -8.36
CA LEU A 138 -5.33 6.33 -8.32
C LEU A 138 -4.77 7.21 -7.19
N PRO A 139 -4.73 6.77 -5.92
CA PRO A 139 -4.05 7.52 -4.85
C PRO A 139 -2.56 7.78 -5.12
N SER A 140 -1.82 6.82 -5.67
CA SER A 140 -0.42 7.01 -6.05
C SER A 140 -0.24 8.13 -7.08
N ALA A 141 -1.09 8.19 -8.11
CA ALA A 141 -1.05 9.25 -9.10
C ALA A 141 -1.38 10.62 -8.49
N LEU A 142 -2.34 10.68 -7.56
CA LEU A 142 -2.66 11.89 -6.80
C LEU A 142 -1.49 12.34 -5.91
N LEU A 143 -0.75 11.41 -5.31
CA LEU A 143 0.47 11.72 -4.57
C LEU A 143 1.52 12.41 -5.47
N GLY A 144 1.63 12.01 -6.74
CA GLY A 144 2.48 12.70 -7.71
C GLY A 144 2.11 14.18 -7.88
N VAL A 145 0.81 14.49 -7.95
CA VAL A 145 0.31 15.88 -7.98
C VAL A 145 0.63 16.63 -6.68
N LEU A 146 0.42 15.96 -5.54
CA LEU A 146 0.70 16.54 -4.24
C LEU A 146 2.19 16.87 -4.06
N LEU A 147 3.06 15.97 -4.53
CA LEU A 147 4.51 16.16 -4.58
C LEU A 147 4.90 17.31 -5.50
N PHE A 148 4.29 17.43 -6.69
CA PHE A 148 4.53 18.55 -7.59
C PHE A 148 4.20 19.90 -6.92
N GLY A 149 3.06 19.98 -6.24
CA GLY A 149 2.66 21.17 -5.49
C GLY A 149 3.55 21.46 -4.28
N PHE A 150 4.02 20.43 -3.57
CA PHE A 150 4.98 20.58 -2.48
C PHE A 150 6.34 21.10 -2.98
N LEU A 151 6.89 20.50 -4.04
CA LEU A 151 8.14 20.93 -4.67
C LEU A 151 8.06 22.38 -5.19
N GLY A 152 6.86 22.84 -5.54
CA GLY A 152 6.61 24.24 -5.90
C GLY A 152 6.98 25.27 -4.83
N ARG A 153 7.03 24.87 -3.56
CA ARG A 153 7.49 25.74 -2.45
C ARG A 153 9.00 25.76 -2.27
N LEU A 154 9.72 24.80 -2.86
CA LEU A 154 11.15 24.62 -2.64
C LEU A 154 11.99 24.99 -3.87
N ILE A 155 11.44 24.75 -5.07
CA ILE A 155 12.14 24.86 -6.33
C ILE A 155 11.35 25.82 -7.21
N GLN A 156 11.90 26.95 -7.64
CA GLN A 156 11.18 27.91 -8.50
C GLN A 156 10.97 27.41 -9.95
N PRO A 157 11.96 26.80 -10.62
CA PRO A 157 11.76 26.32 -11.98
C PRO A 157 10.80 25.11 -12.04
N VAL A 158 9.88 25.11 -13.00
CA VAL A 158 8.87 24.05 -13.16
C VAL A 158 9.46 22.73 -13.63
N ALA A 159 10.38 22.76 -14.61
CA ALA A 159 10.88 21.55 -15.25
C ALA A 159 11.54 20.55 -14.26
N PRO A 160 12.40 20.97 -13.32
CA PRO A 160 12.93 20.07 -12.31
C PRO A 160 11.87 19.44 -11.41
N ARG A 161 10.79 20.17 -11.08
CA ARG A 161 9.68 19.61 -10.28
C ARG A 161 8.99 18.46 -11.02
N VAL A 162 8.69 18.66 -12.32
CA VAL A 162 8.09 17.62 -13.17
C VAL A 162 9.02 16.42 -13.28
N MET A 163 10.31 16.66 -13.55
CA MET A 163 11.31 15.59 -13.66
C MET A 163 11.43 14.80 -12.36
N LEU A 164 11.48 15.45 -11.19
CA LEU A 164 11.57 14.78 -9.90
C LEU A 164 10.33 13.93 -9.60
N VAL A 165 9.13 14.42 -9.92
CA VAL A 165 7.89 13.65 -9.70
C VAL A 165 7.82 12.44 -10.63
N LEU A 166 8.15 12.61 -11.91
CA LEU A 166 8.15 11.49 -12.86
C LEU A 166 9.27 10.48 -12.54
N ALA A 167 10.45 10.94 -12.14
CA ALA A 167 11.53 10.06 -11.70
C ALA A 167 11.14 9.30 -10.43
N TYR A 168 10.56 9.95 -9.44
CA TYR A 168 10.00 9.29 -8.25
C TYR A 168 8.98 8.23 -8.66
N GLY A 169 7.99 8.61 -9.47
CA GLY A 169 6.85 7.76 -9.78
C GLY A 169 7.12 6.61 -10.75
N LEU A 170 8.07 6.77 -11.69
CA LEU A 170 8.32 5.83 -12.78
C LEU A 170 9.72 5.19 -12.76
N ALA A 171 10.69 5.83 -12.11
CA ALA A 171 12.09 5.36 -12.08
C ALA A 171 12.53 4.88 -10.68
N THR A 172 11.57 4.58 -9.79
CA THR A 172 11.85 3.98 -8.48
C THR A 172 10.89 2.82 -8.20
N VAL A 173 11.08 2.16 -7.05
CA VAL A 173 10.17 1.12 -6.53
C VAL A 173 8.71 1.57 -6.37
N VAL A 174 8.46 2.89 -6.38
CA VAL A 174 7.10 3.43 -6.38
C VAL A 174 6.31 2.92 -7.57
N PHE A 175 6.95 2.74 -8.73
CA PHE A 175 6.30 2.25 -9.93
C PHE A 175 5.67 0.86 -9.72
N PRO A 176 6.44 -0.21 -9.43
CA PRO A 176 5.86 -1.54 -9.23
C PRO A 176 4.91 -1.59 -8.03
N TYR A 177 5.14 -0.82 -6.95
CA TYR A 177 4.21 -0.80 -5.81
C TYR A 177 2.93 0.00 -6.06
N SER A 178 2.86 0.78 -7.15
CA SER A 178 1.63 1.47 -7.56
C SER A 178 0.73 0.59 -8.44
N THR A 179 1.18 -0.62 -8.81
CA THR A 179 0.47 -1.55 -9.71
C THR A 179 0.09 -2.87 -9.05
N VAL A 180 0.28 -3.01 -7.73
CA VAL A 180 -0.01 -4.23 -6.96
C VAL A 180 -0.82 -3.89 -5.71
N PHE A 181 -1.68 -4.79 -5.27
CA PHE A 181 -2.61 -4.57 -4.15
C PHE A 181 -1.92 -4.68 -2.78
N TYR A 182 -0.92 -3.81 -2.54
CA TYR A 182 -0.10 -3.76 -1.34
C TYR A 182 -0.39 -2.50 -0.52
N GLY A 183 -0.10 -2.54 0.78
CA GLY A 183 -0.29 -1.40 1.68
C GLY A 183 0.74 -0.27 1.53
N HIS A 184 1.87 -0.53 0.86
CA HIS A 184 3.02 0.40 0.84
C HIS A 184 2.69 1.77 0.25
N GLN A 185 2.10 1.82 -0.95
CA GLN A 185 1.79 3.10 -1.59
C GLN A 185 0.66 3.86 -0.90
N PRO A 186 -0.49 3.24 -0.57
CA PRO A 186 -1.52 3.92 0.20
C PRO A 186 -0.99 4.50 1.52
N ALA A 187 -0.14 3.75 2.24
CA ALA A 187 0.54 4.27 3.43
C ALA A 187 1.44 5.47 3.09
N ALA A 188 2.22 5.43 2.02
CA ALA A 188 3.02 6.57 1.58
C ALA A 188 2.18 7.82 1.25
N VAL A 189 1.02 7.65 0.60
CA VAL A 189 0.06 8.74 0.34
C VAL A 189 -0.41 9.36 1.66
N MET A 190 -0.84 8.54 2.62
CA MET A 190 -1.34 8.99 3.92
C MET A 190 -0.26 9.69 4.74
N LEU A 191 0.95 9.11 4.80
CA LEU A 191 2.09 9.65 5.53
C LEU A 191 2.57 10.97 4.92
N PHE A 192 2.68 11.06 3.60
CA PHE A 192 3.04 12.31 2.94
C PHE A 192 1.95 13.38 3.11
N GLY A 193 0.67 12.98 3.03
CA GLY A 193 -0.46 13.85 3.33
C GLY A 193 -0.39 14.41 4.76
N ALA A 194 -0.14 13.56 5.75
CA ALA A 194 0.02 13.95 7.16
C ALA A 194 1.20 14.91 7.35
N PHE A 195 2.37 14.58 6.79
CA PHE A 195 3.54 15.44 6.79
C PHE A 195 3.24 16.81 6.16
N TYR A 196 2.61 16.81 4.99
CA TYR A 196 2.35 18.02 4.25
C TYR A 196 1.34 18.92 4.98
N LEU A 197 0.31 18.36 5.61
CA LEU A 197 -0.59 19.12 6.50
C LEU A 197 0.18 19.76 7.66
N LEU A 198 1.05 19.02 8.35
CA LEU A 198 1.90 19.56 9.43
C LEU A 198 2.81 20.68 8.92
N TYR A 199 3.39 20.51 7.72
CA TYR A 199 4.21 21.53 7.08
C TYR A 199 3.41 22.82 6.77
N ARG A 200 2.16 22.70 6.30
CA ARG A 200 1.27 23.85 6.05
C ARG A 200 0.84 24.55 7.35
N ILE A 201 0.58 23.79 8.41
CA ILE A 201 0.29 24.32 9.75
C ILE A 201 1.50 25.12 10.26
N ARG A 202 2.72 24.60 10.07
CA ARG A 202 3.96 25.32 10.43
C ARG A 202 4.09 26.66 9.74
N LEU A 203 3.73 26.73 8.45
CA LEU A 203 3.73 27.97 7.68
C LEU A 203 2.54 28.89 8.01
N ARG A 204 1.66 28.50 8.95
CA ARG A 204 0.42 29.20 9.30
C ARG A 204 -0.55 29.35 8.12
N GLU A 205 -0.43 28.49 7.11
CA GLU A 205 -1.33 28.45 5.96
C GLU A 205 -2.59 27.61 6.22
N MET A 206 -2.57 26.81 7.29
CA MET A 206 -3.68 25.94 7.70
C MET A 206 -3.92 26.02 9.21
N SER A 207 -5.18 25.89 9.60
CA SER A 207 -5.59 25.84 11.02
C SER A 207 -5.05 24.59 11.72
N GLN A 208 -4.77 24.71 13.02
CA GLN A 208 -4.42 23.58 13.89
C GLN A 208 -5.56 22.56 14.04
N GLU A 209 -6.79 22.86 13.60
CA GLU A 209 -7.85 21.85 13.53
C GLU A 209 -7.53 20.70 12.55
N TRP A 210 -6.63 20.92 11.60
CA TRP A 210 -6.17 19.84 10.70
C TRP A 210 -5.32 18.78 11.41
N LEU A 211 -4.95 18.96 12.68
CA LEU A 211 -4.33 17.91 13.50
C LEU A 211 -5.21 16.66 13.65
N TRP A 212 -6.54 16.81 13.60
CA TRP A 212 -7.47 15.67 13.56
C TRP A 212 -7.27 14.82 12.31
N ALA A 213 -7.17 15.47 11.14
CA ALA A 213 -6.91 14.80 9.87
C ALA A 213 -5.50 14.18 9.83
N VAL A 214 -4.51 14.85 10.41
CA VAL A 214 -3.16 14.27 10.60
C VAL A 214 -3.26 12.98 11.40
N GLY A 215 -3.95 12.99 12.55
CA GLY A 215 -4.20 11.80 13.35
C GLY A 215 -4.87 10.68 12.57
N GLY A 216 -5.93 11.00 11.82
CA GLY A 216 -6.66 10.03 11.00
C GLY A 216 -5.80 9.41 9.89
N LEU A 217 -5.01 10.21 9.19
CA LEU A 217 -4.08 9.72 8.16
C LEU A 217 -3.00 8.82 8.75
N LEU A 218 -2.42 9.19 9.90
CA LEU A 218 -1.41 8.36 10.57
C LEU A 218 -2.00 7.04 11.08
N GLY A 219 -3.19 7.07 11.68
CA GLY A 219 -3.89 5.88 12.14
C GLY A 219 -4.25 4.93 10.99
N LEU A 220 -4.79 5.47 9.89
CA LEU A 220 -5.11 4.70 8.70
C LEU A 220 -3.85 4.13 8.02
N ALA A 221 -2.72 4.85 8.05
CA ALA A 221 -1.45 4.35 7.54
C ALA A 221 -0.98 3.12 8.33
N VAL A 222 -1.06 3.14 9.66
CA VAL A 222 -0.71 1.98 10.52
C VAL A 222 -1.67 0.80 10.30
N LEU A 223 -2.97 1.08 10.19
CA LEU A 223 -3.98 0.05 9.88
C LEU A 223 -3.68 -0.63 8.53
N THR A 224 -3.11 0.12 7.58
CA THR A 224 -2.80 -0.35 6.22
C THR A 224 -1.44 -1.04 6.13
N GLU A 225 -0.47 -0.63 6.94
CA GLU A 225 0.91 -1.10 6.89
C GLU A 225 1.58 -0.97 8.28
N PHE A 226 1.90 -2.09 8.93
CA PHE A 226 2.41 -2.07 10.31
C PHE A 226 3.70 -1.24 10.49
N PRO A 227 4.70 -1.31 9.58
CA PRO A 227 5.88 -0.43 9.62
C PRO A 227 5.58 1.08 9.63
N ALA A 228 4.38 1.52 9.24
CA ALA A 228 4.00 2.93 9.31
C ALA A 228 3.96 3.49 10.75
N LEU A 229 4.04 2.61 11.77
CA LEU A 229 4.19 3.00 13.17
C LEU A 229 5.43 3.87 13.41
N PHE A 230 6.54 3.61 12.70
CA PHE A 230 7.76 4.42 12.85
C PHE A 230 7.57 5.86 12.32
N PRO A 231 7.10 6.07 11.07
CA PRO A 231 6.68 7.39 10.60
C PRO A 231 5.66 8.09 11.50
N LEU A 232 4.68 7.36 12.06
CA LEU A 232 3.71 7.92 13.00
C LEU A 232 4.42 8.55 14.22
N ILE A 233 5.36 7.83 14.82
CA ILE A 233 6.13 8.33 15.97
C ILE A 233 6.92 9.57 15.55
N LEU A 234 7.66 9.52 14.44
CA LEU A 234 8.49 10.63 13.97
C LEU A 234 7.65 11.89 13.65
N LEU A 235 6.52 11.73 12.97
CA LEU A 235 5.63 12.85 12.64
C LEU A 235 4.90 13.39 13.86
N SER A 236 4.60 12.55 14.85
CA SER A 236 4.03 12.99 16.14
C SER A 236 5.05 13.78 16.95
N LEU A 237 6.32 13.37 16.97
CA LEU A 237 7.41 14.13 17.58
C LEU A 237 7.65 15.46 16.85
N TYR A 238 7.63 15.45 15.53
CA TYR A 238 7.71 16.66 14.71
C TYR A 238 6.56 17.63 15.02
N ALA A 239 5.32 17.13 15.12
CA ALA A 239 4.16 17.92 15.51
C ALA A 239 4.32 18.47 16.94
N PHE A 240 4.76 17.64 17.89
CA PHE A 240 4.99 18.08 19.26
C PHE A 240 6.04 19.20 19.34
N TRP A 241 7.13 19.09 18.58
CA TRP A 241 8.14 20.14 18.49
C TRP A 241 7.57 21.43 17.90
N LEU A 242 6.78 21.32 16.82
CA LEU A 242 6.20 22.44 16.09
C LEU A 242 5.16 23.25 16.88
N LEU A 243 4.32 22.59 17.68
CA LEU A 243 3.15 23.23 18.31
C LEU A 243 3.55 24.07 19.52
N ASP A 244 3.12 25.33 19.59
CA ASP A 244 3.30 26.16 20.79
C ASP A 244 2.55 25.56 21.99
N LYS A 245 1.30 25.13 21.74
CA LYS A 245 0.41 24.51 22.72
C LYS A 245 0.51 22.99 22.65
N LYS A 246 1.46 22.41 23.39
CA LYS A 246 1.77 20.96 23.36
C LYS A 246 0.57 20.02 23.56
N TRP A 247 -0.41 20.43 24.36
CA TRP A 247 -1.65 19.66 24.60
C TRP A 247 -2.48 19.39 23.34
N GLN A 248 -2.30 20.16 22.26
CA GLN A 248 -3.00 19.93 21.00
C GLN A 248 -2.58 18.62 20.30
N ILE A 249 -1.49 17.98 20.73
CA ILE A 249 -1.12 16.63 20.26
C ILE A 249 -2.23 15.61 20.52
N ILE A 250 -3.09 15.85 21.51
CA ILE A 250 -4.26 15.01 21.81
C ILE A 250 -5.17 14.88 20.57
N LYS A 251 -5.26 15.91 19.71
CA LYS A 251 -6.05 15.84 18.46
C LYS A 251 -5.51 14.81 17.48
N ILE A 252 -4.19 14.63 17.40
CA ILE A 252 -3.57 13.57 16.59
C ILE A 252 -3.94 12.21 17.19
N GLY A 253 -3.80 12.05 18.51
CA GLY A 253 -4.15 10.81 19.20
C GLY A 253 -5.61 10.41 19.02
N LEU A 254 -6.54 11.34 19.25
CA LEU A 254 -7.97 11.11 19.09
C LEU A 254 -8.40 10.97 17.63
N GLY A 255 -7.73 11.65 16.68
CA GLY A 255 -7.97 11.48 15.25
C GLY A 255 -7.56 10.10 14.73
N GLY A 256 -6.50 9.50 15.29
CA GLY A 256 -6.04 8.16 14.95
C GLY A 256 -6.78 7.03 15.68
N LEU A 257 -7.44 7.35 16.80
CA LEU A 257 -8.10 6.39 17.68
C LEU A 257 -9.09 5.46 16.96
N PRO A 258 -9.97 5.93 16.04
CA PRO A 258 -10.90 5.03 15.34
C PRO A 258 -10.19 3.90 14.60
N PHE A 259 -9.06 4.18 13.95
CA PHE A 259 -8.29 3.19 13.20
C PHE A 259 -7.54 2.21 14.11
N ALA A 260 -7.05 2.70 15.27
CA ALA A 260 -6.48 1.83 16.30
C ALA A 260 -7.53 0.89 16.89
N LEU A 261 -8.76 1.36 17.11
CA LEU A 261 -9.88 0.54 17.57
C LEU A 261 -10.28 -0.51 16.54
N ILE A 262 -10.34 -0.16 15.25
CA ILE A 262 -10.57 -1.12 14.16
C ILE A 262 -9.48 -2.19 14.14
N LEU A 263 -8.21 -1.81 14.25
CA LEU A 263 -7.10 -2.76 14.27
C LEU A 263 -7.17 -3.69 15.49
N GLY A 264 -7.43 -3.13 16.67
CA GLY A 264 -7.58 -3.91 17.90
C GLY A 264 -8.77 -4.87 17.83
N TRP A 265 -9.91 -4.43 17.28
CA TRP A 265 -11.08 -5.28 17.07
C TRP A 265 -10.78 -6.42 16.08
N TYR A 266 -10.11 -6.12 14.96
CA TYR A 266 -9.70 -7.12 13.99
C TYR A 266 -8.79 -8.17 14.61
N ASN A 267 -7.73 -7.73 15.31
CA ASN A 267 -6.78 -8.62 15.97
C ASN A 267 -7.43 -9.47 17.07
N PHE A 268 -8.34 -8.89 17.85
CA PHE A 268 -9.09 -9.62 18.87
C PHE A 268 -9.99 -10.69 18.24
N SER A 269 -10.68 -10.35 17.16
CA SER A 269 -11.59 -11.26 16.46
C SER A 269 -10.84 -12.40 15.75
N ALA A 270 -9.65 -12.14 15.23
CA ALA A 270 -8.82 -13.13 14.54
C ALA A 270 -7.97 -13.99 15.50
N PHE A 271 -7.43 -13.39 16.57
CA PHE A 271 -6.34 -13.98 17.36
C PHE A 271 -6.56 -13.93 18.89
N GLY A 272 -7.75 -13.54 19.34
CA GLY A 272 -8.13 -13.52 20.76
C GLY A 272 -7.53 -12.38 21.61
N SER A 273 -6.75 -11.47 21.02
CA SER A 273 -6.19 -10.30 21.72
C SER A 273 -6.06 -9.09 20.80
N PRO A 274 -6.41 -7.86 21.24
CA PRO A 274 -6.26 -6.66 20.40
C PRO A 274 -4.80 -6.31 20.09
N PHE A 275 -3.86 -6.81 20.90
CA PHE A 275 -2.42 -6.62 20.73
C PHE A 275 -1.74 -7.80 20.04
N ALA A 276 -2.51 -8.81 19.61
CA ALA A 276 -1.96 -9.88 18.80
C ALA A 276 -1.49 -9.35 17.45
N SER A 277 -0.52 -10.06 16.87
CA SER A 277 -0.02 -9.78 15.53
C SER A 277 -0.08 -11.04 14.71
N SER A 278 -0.56 -10.92 13.48
CA SER A 278 -0.63 -12.01 12.52
C SER A 278 0.72 -12.66 12.25
N TYR A 279 1.83 -11.91 12.37
CA TYR A 279 3.19 -12.43 12.24
C TYR A 279 3.57 -13.49 13.28
N LYS A 280 2.84 -13.60 14.39
CA LYS A 280 3.03 -14.67 15.37
C LYS A 280 2.48 -16.01 14.90
N TYR A 281 1.58 -16.01 13.92
CA TYR A 281 0.78 -17.16 13.53
C TYR A 281 1.05 -17.58 12.08
N LEU A 282 2.22 -17.27 11.52
CA LEU A 282 2.56 -17.56 10.11
C LEU A 282 2.47 -19.05 9.81
N GLY A 283 1.55 -19.45 8.91
CA GLY A 283 1.29 -20.86 8.61
C GLY A 283 2.46 -21.55 7.89
N ARG A 284 3.10 -20.85 6.95
CA ARG A 284 4.17 -21.43 6.10
C ARG A 284 5.58 -21.21 6.63
N PHE A 285 5.74 -20.32 7.61
CA PHE A 285 7.05 -19.97 8.18
C PHE A 285 7.00 -19.87 9.71
N PRO A 286 6.60 -20.94 10.43
CA PRO A 286 6.49 -20.93 11.88
C PRO A 286 7.85 -20.62 12.55
N GLU A 287 8.96 -21.01 11.94
CA GLU A 287 10.32 -20.72 12.42
C GLU A 287 10.55 -19.20 12.62
N ILE A 288 10.06 -18.39 11.66
CA ILE A 288 10.25 -16.93 11.65
C ILE A 288 9.39 -16.28 12.74
N SER A 289 8.17 -16.78 12.96
CA SER A 289 7.28 -16.27 14.01
C SER A 289 7.84 -16.45 15.43
N ASN A 290 8.77 -17.39 15.61
CA ASN A 290 9.46 -17.66 16.88
C ASN A 290 10.78 -16.89 17.03
N THR A 291 11.22 -16.14 16.01
CA THR A 291 12.44 -15.32 16.08
C THR A 291 12.17 -13.90 16.55
N GLY A 292 12.81 -13.52 17.68
CA GLY A 292 12.84 -12.15 18.17
C GLY A 292 11.46 -11.55 18.50
N PHE A 293 11.32 -10.23 18.36
CA PHE A 293 10.04 -9.54 18.54
C PHE A 293 9.35 -9.38 17.19
N LEU A 294 8.28 -10.15 16.94
CA LEU A 294 7.51 -10.13 15.67
C LEU A 294 8.33 -10.48 14.42
N GLY A 295 9.30 -11.39 14.55
CA GLY A 295 10.19 -11.76 13.43
C GLY A 295 11.39 -10.82 13.23
N PHE A 296 11.53 -9.78 14.06
CA PHE A 296 12.70 -8.89 14.03
C PHE A 296 13.78 -9.37 15.01
N SER A 297 14.96 -9.66 14.46
CA SER A 297 16.18 -9.91 15.22
C SER A 297 16.94 -8.60 15.50
N GLN A 298 18.03 -8.68 16.27
CA GLN A 298 18.92 -7.54 16.52
C GLN A 298 19.52 -7.03 15.20
N PRO A 299 19.75 -5.71 15.04
CA PRO A 299 20.43 -5.18 13.86
C PRO A 299 21.77 -5.87 13.65
N SER A 300 22.02 -6.37 12.43
CA SER A 300 23.30 -6.99 12.07
C SER A 300 23.96 -6.22 10.94
N TRP A 301 25.30 -6.22 10.92
CA TRP A 301 26.06 -5.62 9.84
C TRP A 301 25.75 -6.28 8.49
N ASP A 302 25.47 -7.59 8.48
CA ASP A 302 25.04 -8.31 7.29
C ASP A 302 23.69 -7.80 6.76
N ALA A 303 22.73 -7.52 7.65
CA ALA A 303 21.46 -6.93 7.24
C ALA A 303 21.66 -5.52 6.69
N VAL A 304 22.49 -4.69 7.33
CA VAL A 304 22.82 -3.34 6.86
C VAL A 304 23.45 -3.39 5.46
N TRP A 305 24.47 -4.25 5.26
CA TRP A 305 25.09 -4.46 3.96
C TRP A 305 24.09 -5.00 2.93
N GLY A 306 23.28 -5.97 3.35
CA GLY A 306 22.23 -6.61 2.57
C GLY A 306 21.21 -5.62 2.01
N VAL A 307 20.76 -4.66 2.81
CA VAL A 307 19.77 -3.66 2.38
C VAL A 307 20.37 -2.46 1.67
N THR A 308 21.69 -2.25 1.73
CA THR A 308 22.36 -1.09 1.12
C THR A 308 23.04 -1.44 -0.21
N PHE A 309 23.94 -2.43 -0.22
CA PHE A 309 24.86 -2.68 -1.33
C PHE A 309 24.66 -4.03 -2.03
N SER A 310 23.93 -4.98 -1.41
CA SER A 310 23.75 -6.30 -1.99
C SER A 310 23.13 -6.24 -3.41
N PRO A 311 23.58 -7.07 -4.35
CA PRO A 311 22.95 -7.18 -5.66
C PRO A 311 21.53 -7.78 -5.59
N TYR A 312 21.14 -8.39 -4.46
CA TYR A 312 19.84 -9.02 -4.29
C TYR A 312 18.75 -8.03 -3.80
N ARG A 313 19.04 -7.21 -2.79
CA ARG A 313 18.08 -6.27 -2.15
C ARG A 313 18.68 -4.88 -1.82
N GLY A 314 19.89 -4.61 -2.28
CA GLY A 314 20.62 -3.38 -1.95
C GLY A 314 19.97 -2.15 -2.56
N LEU A 315 19.72 -1.15 -1.73
CA LEU A 315 19.14 0.13 -2.12
C LEU A 315 19.88 0.78 -3.30
N PHE A 316 21.22 0.81 -3.26
CA PHE A 316 22.02 1.47 -4.30
C PHE A 316 22.07 0.68 -5.60
N PHE A 317 22.02 -0.65 -5.50
CA PHE A 317 22.01 -1.53 -6.67
C PHE A 317 20.66 -1.46 -7.39
N CYS A 318 19.55 -1.54 -6.65
CA CYS A 318 18.21 -1.48 -7.23
C CYS A 318 17.78 -0.06 -7.63
N ARG A 319 18.49 0.99 -7.18
CA ARG A 319 18.10 2.40 -7.38
C ARG A 319 19.30 3.31 -7.67
N PRO A 320 19.92 3.19 -8.86
CA PRO A 320 21.17 3.90 -9.19
C PRO A 320 21.03 5.43 -9.18
N PHE A 321 19.82 5.99 -9.31
CA PHE A 321 19.60 7.44 -9.23
C PHE A 321 19.95 8.06 -7.87
N TYR A 322 19.94 7.29 -6.77
CA TYR A 322 20.41 7.80 -5.46
C TYR A 322 21.94 8.01 -5.44
N CYS A 323 22.68 7.37 -6.34
CA CYS A 323 24.12 7.53 -6.46
C CYS A 323 24.52 8.87 -7.09
N TRP A 324 23.61 9.56 -7.80
CA TRP A 324 23.95 10.80 -8.51
C TRP A 324 24.31 11.98 -7.59
N ARG A 325 24.15 11.83 -6.27
CA ARG A 325 24.62 12.80 -5.28
C ARG A 325 25.54 12.19 -4.22
N CYS A 326 26.03 10.97 -4.45
CA CYS A 326 27.11 10.40 -3.66
C CYS A 326 28.42 10.91 -4.26
N PRO A 327 29.26 11.68 -3.53
CA PRO A 327 30.57 12.12 -4.03
C PRO A 327 31.54 10.97 -4.36
N VAL A 328 31.13 9.73 -4.10
CA VAL A 328 31.95 8.52 -4.20
C VAL A 328 32.02 7.96 -5.62
N PHE A 329 31.18 8.40 -6.56
CA PHE A 329 31.26 8.00 -7.97
C PHE A 329 31.53 9.18 -8.92
N GLY A 330 32.41 10.08 -8.49
CA GLY A 330 33.24 10.84 -9.41
C GLY A 330 34.46 9.97 -9.75
N ILE A 331 34.63 9.65 -11.04
CA ILE A 331 35.59 8.72 -11.66
C ILE A 331 34.86 7.44 -12.12
N PHE A 332 34.19 7.52 -13.26
CA PHE A 332 34.61 6.91 -14.54
C PHE A 332 33.82 7.55 -15.68
#